data_AF-A0A7X9LWV0-F1
#
_entry.id   AF-A0A7X9LWV0-F1
#
_cell.length_a   1.000
_cell.length_b   1.000
_cell.length_c   1.000
_cell.angle_alpha   90.00
_cell.angle_beta   90.00
_cell.angle_gamma   90.00
#
_symmetry.space_group_name_H-M   'P 1'
#
loop_
_entity.id
_entity.type
_entity.pdbx_description
1 polymer ?
#
loop_
_entity_poly.entity_id
_entity_poly.type
_entity_poly.pdbx_seq_one_letter_code
_entity_poly.pdbx_strand_id
1 'polypeptide(L)'
;MNEIDKLEEQTFRYFKTKILILLLLLAGLIVAIHFYLKSQIKIEAPEIDLGRKVVVKLPEGRELQTFENLLIEDNGKLYYEGEFNTIDISDGVVVIQDWN
;
A
#
# COMPACT_ATOMS: atom_id res chain seq x y z
N MET A 1 -35.10 56.73 5.44
CA MET A 1 -33.90 55.89 5.64
C MET A 1 -32.70 56.82 5.65
N ASN A 2 -32.00 56.93 6.77
CA ASN A 2 -30.90 57.89 6.93
C ASN A 2 -29.62 57.39 6.22
N GLU A 3 -28.71 58.30 5.88
CA GLU A 3 -27.45 57.95 5.20
C GLU A 3 -26.54 57.06 6.06
N ILE A 4 -26.62 57.19 7.39
CA ILE A 4 -25.88 56.39 8.35
C ILE A 4 -26.31 54.91 8.27
N ASP A 5 -27.62 54.65 8.18
CA ASP A 5 -28.18 53.28 8.08
C ASP A 5 -27.69 52.57 6.81
N LYS A 6 -27.52 53.31 5.71
CA LYS A 6 -27.02 52.76 4.43
C LYS A 6 -25.54 52.39 4.49
N LEU A 7 -24.73 53.19 5.20
CA LEU A 7 -23.29 52.93 5.37
C LEU A 7 -23.02 51.72 6.27
N GLU A 8 -23.81 51.55 7.34
CA GLU A 8 -23.75 50.36 8.19
C GLU A 8 -24.16 49.09 7.43
N GLU A 9 -25.21 49.16 6.62
CA GLU A 9 -25.65 48.01 5.83
C GLU A 9 -24.65 47.64 4.70
N GLN A 10 -23.97 48.63 4.11
CA GLN A 10 -22.91 48.39 3.13
C GLN A 10 -21.65 47.78 3.77
N THR A 11 -21.20 48.31 4.90
CA THR A 11 -20.03 47.79 5.62
C THR A 11 -20.27 46.38 6.14
N PHE A 12 -21.45 46.09 6.66
CA PHE A 12 -21.83 44.76 7.11
C PHE A 12 -21.91 43.73 5.97
N ARG A 13 -22.46 44.11 4.81
CA ARG A 13 -22.45 43.25 3.61
C ARG A 13 -21.03 42.96 3.14
N TYR A 14 -20.18 43.98 3.08
CA TYR A 14 -18.78 43.83 2.69
C TYR A 14 -18.00 42.91 3.65
N PHE A 15 -18.23 43.05 4.95
CA PHE A 15 -17.61 42.20 5.97
C PHE A 15 -18.07 40.75 5.88
N LYS A 16 -19.37 40.52 5.66
CA LYS A 16 -19.94 39.19 5.41
C LYS A 16 -19.31 38.50 4.20
N THR A 17 -19.16 39.21 3.08
CA THR A 17 -18.53 38.66 1.87
C THR A 17 -17.06 38.29 2.13
N LYS A 18 -16.32 39.12 2.86
CA LYS A 18 -14.92 38.81 3.24
C LYS A 18 -14.81 37.58 4.13
N ILE A 19 -15.68 37.44 5.13
CA ILE A 19 -15.71 36.26 5.99
C ILE A 19 -16.02 35.01 5.17
N LEU A 20 -16.97 35.09 4.25
CA LEU A 20 -17.35 33.95 3.40
C LEU A 20 -16.19 33.51 2.49
N ILE A 21 -15.47 34.46 1.90
CA ILE A 21 -14.26 34.18 1.11
C ILE A 21 -13.17 33.54 1.98
N LEU A 22 -12.94 34.06 3.19
CA LEU A 22 -11.96 33.50 4.12
C LEU A 22 -12.30 32.05 4.50
N LEU A 23 -13.56 31.75 4.77
CA LEU A 23 -14.03 30.40 5.08
C LEU A 23 -13.84 29.44 3.90
N LEU A 24 -14.11 29.89 2.67
CA LEU A 24 -13.87 29.08 1.47
C LEU A 24 -12.39 28.78 1.27
N LEU A 25 -11.50 29.76 1.49
CA LEU A 25 -10.06 29.55 1.41
C LEU A 25 -9.58 28.56 2.47
N LEU A 26 -10.08 28.67 3.70
CA LEU A 26 -9.73 27.76 4.79
C LEU A 26 -10.19 26.33 4.49
N ALA A 27 -11.42 26.16 3.99
CA ALA A 27 -11.94 24.87 3.58
C ALA A 27 -11.10 24.24 2.46
N GLY A 28 -10.74 25.05 1.44
CA GLY A 28 -9.86 24.61 0.36
C GLY A 28 -8.48 24.16 0.86
N LEU A 29 -7.90 24.90 1.82
CA LEU A 29 -6.62 24.55 2.43
C LEU A 29 -6.68 23.21 3.17
N ILE A 30 -7.74 22.98 3.96
CA ILE A 30 -7.94 21.72 4.69
C ILE A 30 -8.03 20.54 3.72
N VAL A 31 -8.79 20.68 2.63
CA VAL A 31 -8.92 19.62 1.61
C VAL A 31 -7.57 19.35 0.94
N ALA A 32 -6.83 20.39 0.55
CA ALA A 32 -5.53 20.24 -0.09
C ALA A 32 -4.52 19.53 0.83
N ILE A 33 -4.46 19.90 2.10
CA ILE A 33 -3.59 19.25 3.10
C ILE A 33 -4.00 17.79 3.30
N HIS A 34 -5.30 17.50 3.38
CA HIS A 34 -5.79 16.13 3.54
C HIS A 34 -5.35 15.23 2.36
N PHE A 35 -5.51 15.70 1.13
CA PHE A 35 -5.06 14.96 -0.05
C PHE A 35 -3.54 14.79 -0.10
N TYR A 36 -2.79 15.84 0.25
CA TYR A 36 -1.34 15.79 0.30
C TYR A 36 -0.83 14.76 1.31
N LEU A 37 -1.33 14.79 2.55
CA LEU A 37 -0.95 13.84 3.59
C LEU A 37 -1.34 12.40 3.21
N LYS A 38 -2.53 12.21 2.62
CA LYS A 38 -2.97 10.89 2.14
C LYS A 38 -2.08 10.35 1.02
N SER A 39 -1.59 11.23 0.12
CA SER A 39 -0.68 10.85 -0.96
C SER A 39 0.71 10.46 -0.48
N GLN A 40 1.14 10.94 0.68
CA GLN A 40 2.46 10.62 1.24
C GLN A 40 2.48 9.28 1.97
N ILE A 41 1.33 8.79 2.42
CA ILE A 41 1.21 7.45 3.02
C ILE A 41 1.14 6.44 1.87
N LYS A 42 2.26 6.22 1.19
CA LYS A 42 2.47 4.97 0.47
C LYS A 42 2.75 3.91 1.52
N ILE A 43 1.77 3.05 1.78
CA ILE A 43 2.03 1.75 2.40
C ILE A 43 2.75 0.97 1.31
N GLU A 44 4.06 1.14 1.22
CA GLU A 44 4.92 0.20 0.51
C GLU A 44 4.84 -1.07 1.36
N ALA A 45 3.95 -1.99 0.98
CA ALA A 45 4.03 -3.34 1.50
C ALA A 45 5.47 -3.80 1.25
N PRO A 46 6.17 -4.34 2.27
CA PRO A 46 7.55 -4.77 2.06
C PRO A 46 7.55 -5.69 0.85
N GLU A 47 8.31 -5.34 -0.18
CA GLU A 47 8.50 -6.24 -1.32
C GLU A 47 9.09 -7.52 -0.75
N ILE A 48 8.27 -8.57 -0.71
CA ILE A 48 8.71 -9.88 -0.23
C ILE A 48 9.67 -10.39 -1.29
N ASP A 49 10.97 -10.36 -0.99
CA ASP A 49 11.98 -10.99 -1.84
C ASP A 49 11.80 -12.50 -1.74
N LEU A 50 11.15 -13.08 -2.75
CA LEU A 50 10.93 -14.52 -2.83
C LEU A 50 12.19 -15.26 -3.31
N GLY A 51 13.22 -14.55 -3.80
CA GLY A 51 14.43 -15.15 -4.35
C GLY A 51 14.22 -15.71 -5.77
N ARG A 52 15.08 -16.66 -6.17
CA ARG A 52 15.07 -17.20 -7.54
C ARG A 52 13.92 -18.19 -7.75
N LYS A 53 13.42 -18.25 -8.99
CA LYS A 53 12.50 -19.30 -9.44
C LYS A 53 13.22 -20.65 -9.48
N VAL A 54 12.63 -21.66 -8.85
CA VAL A 54 13.16 -23.03 -8.81
C VAL A 54 12.06 -24.05 -9.06
N VAL A 55 12.46 -25.24 -9.53
CA VAL A 55 11.58 -26.39 -9.72
C VAL A 55 12.07 -27.51 -8.83
N VAL A 56 11.24 -27.92 -7.88
CA VAL A 56 11.52 -29.06 -6.99
C VAL A 56 10.93 -30.31 -7.60
N LYS A 57 11.77 -31.29 -7.92
CA LYS A 57 11.37 -32.60 -8.43
C LYS A 57 11.17 -33.56 -7.26
N LEU A 58 9.93 -33.96 -7.03
CA LEU A 58 9.55 -34.88 -5.96
C LEU A 58 9.80 -36.34 -6.37
N PRO A 59 10.03 -37.25 -5.41
CA PRO A 59 10.25 -38.68 -5.68
C PRO A 59 9.14 -39.36 -6.48
N GLU A 60 7.90 -38.86 -6.33
CA GLU A 60 6.71 -39.40 -7.02
C GLU A 60 6.58 -38.93 -8.47
N GLY A 61 7.61 -38.28 -9.03
CA GLY A 61 7.58 -37.75 -10.40
C GLY A 61 6.74 -36.48 -10.56
N ARG A 62 6.28 -35.90 -9.45
CA ARG A 62 5.61 -34.58 -9.42
C ARG A 62 6.66 -33.47 -9.42
N GLU A 63 6.32 -32.34 -10.03
CA GLU A 63 7.15 -31.13 -10.02
C GLU A 63 6.43 -30.02 -9.27
N LEU A 64 7.16 -29.29 -8.41
CA LEU A 64 6.68 -28.13 -7.69
C LEU A 64 7.46 -26.90 -8.15
N GLN A 65 6.77 -25.94 -8.75
CA GLN A 65 7.33 -24.65 -9.12
C GLN A 65 7.19 -23.69 -7.94
N THR A 66 8.32 -23.18 -7.44
CA THR A 66 8.35 -22.37 -6.22
C THR A 66 9.61 -21.52 -6.15
N PHE A 67 9.67 -20.58 -5.22
CA PHE A 67 10.82 -19.70 -5.06
C PHE A 67 11.78 -20.19 -3.98
N GLU A 68 13.06 -19.85 -4.15
CA GLU A 68 14.16 -20.24 -3.27
C GLU A 68 13.89 -19.89 -1.80
N ASN A 69 13.37 -18.71 -1.50
CA ASN A 69 13.15 -18.27 -0.12
C ASN A 69 11.91 -18.89 0.53
N LEU A 70 11.10 -19.63 -0.23
CA LEU A 70 10.01 -20.45 0.30
C LEU A 70 10.48 -21.87 0.65
N LEU A 71 11.75 -22.19 0.41
CA LEU A 71 12.37 -23.46 0.79
C LEU A 71 13.18 -23.28 2.07
N ILE A 72 12.69 -23.86 3.16
CA ILE A 72 13.31 -23.77 4.48
C ILE A 72 13.94 -25.12 4.83
N GLU A 73 15.23 -25.09 5.18
CA GLU A 73 15.91 -26.24 5.75
C GLU A 73 15.77 -26.19 7.27
N ASP A 74 15.10 -27.18 7.86
CA ASP A 74 15.00 -27.35 9.30
C ASP A 74 15.39 -28.78 9.69
N ASN A 75 16.30 -28.92 10.67
CA ASN A 75 16.76 -30.21 11.18
C ASN A 75 17.26 -31.20 10.09
N GLY A 76 17.90 -30.70 9.03
CA GLY A 76 18.41 -31.49 7.91
C GLY A 76 17.31 -32.01 6.96
N LYS A 77 16.10 -31.46 7.08
CA LYS A 77 14.95 -31.72 6.23
C LYS A 77 14.59 -30.45 5.47
N LEU A 78 14.13 -30.61 4.23
CA LEU A 78 13.76 -29.48 3.38
C LEU A 78 12.24 -29.38 3.31
N TYR A 79 11.73 -28.19 3.60
CA TYR A 79 10.31 -27.88 3.59
C TYR A 79 10.02 -26.76 2.59
N TYR A 80 8.90 -26.86 1.90
CA TYR A 80 8.29 -25.72 1.23
C TYR A 80 7.30 -25.07 2.19
N GLU A 81 7.46 -23.78 2.46
CA GLU A 81 6.57 -22.99 3.31
C GLU A 81 5.86 -21.91 2.48
N GLY A 82 4.66 -22.25 2.00
CA GLY A 82 3.77 -21.30 1.35
C GLY A 82 2.93 -20.53 2.37
N GLU A 83 2.21 -19.50 1.89
CA GLU A 83 1.38 -18.63 2.73
C GLU A 83 0.33 -19.40 3.57
N PHE A 84 -0.16 -20.54 3.06
CA PHE A 84 -1.23 -21.32 3.70
C PHE A 84 -0.84 -22.75 4.06
N ASN A 85 0.33 -23.22 3.62
CA ASN A 85 0.68 -24.62 3.70
C ASN A 85 2.19 -24.87 3.74
N THR A 86 2.60 -25.80 4.59
CA THR A 86 3.95 -26.36 4.62
C THR A 86 3.93 -27.76 4.01
N ILE A 87 4.85 -28.05 3.10
CA ILE A 87 4.99 -29.34 2.43
C ILE A 87 6.41 -29.87 2.70
N ASP A 88 6.51 -31.11 3.20
CA ASP A 88 7.80 -31.79 3.30
C ASP A 88 8.27 -32.21 1.91
N ILE A 89 9.46 -31.73 1.53
CA ILE A 89 10.09 -31.97 0.24
C ILE A 89 11.52 -32.51 0.41
N SER A 90 11.83 -33.08 1.59
CA SER A 90 13.18 -33.52 1.97
C SER A 90 13.79 -34.52 0.99
N ASP A 91 12.96 -35.38 0.40
CA ASP A 91 13.39 -36.38 -0.59
C ASP A 91 13.43 -35.83 -2.03
N GLY A 92 13.12 -34.55 -2.23
CA GLY A 92 13.07 -33.90 -3.54
C GLY A 92 14.42 -33.35 -3.99
N VAL A 93 14.60 -33.24 -5.30
CA VAL A 93 15.77 -32.58 -5.91
C VAL A 93 15.39 -31.18 -6.36
N VAL A 94 16.03 -30.16 -5.80
CA VAL A 94 15.84 -28.76 -6.18
C VAL A 94 16.67 -28.45 -7.43
N VAL A 95 16.01 -28.03 -8.51
CA VAL A 95 16.64 -27.61 -9.76
C VAL A 95 16.36 -26.13 -9.99
N ILE A 96 17.42 -25.32 -10.11
CA ILE A 96 17.28 -23.91 -10.46
C ILE A 96 16.94 -23.84 -11.96
N GLN A 97 15.71 -23.45 -12.26
CA GLN A 97 15.23 -23.29 -13.62
C GLN A 97 14.20 -22.16 -13.64
N ASP A 98 14.36 -21.23 -14.58
CA ASP A 98 13.33 -20.24 -14.87
C ASP A 98 12.14 -20.92 -15.54
N TRP A 99 10.95 -20.73 -14.96
CA TRP A 99 9.70 -21.18 -15.55
C TRP A 99 9.26 -20.10 -16.53
N ASN A 100 9.26 -20.46 -17.82
CA ASN A 100 8.92 -19.61 -18.96
C ASN A 100 7.47 -19.84 -19.37
#